data_AF-A7I141-F1
#
_entry.id   AF-A7I141-F1
#
_cell.length_a   1.000
_cell.length_b   1.000
_cell.length_c   1.000
_cell.angle_alpha   90.00
_cell.angle_beta   90.00
_cell.angle_gamma   90.00
#
_symmetry.space_group_name_H-M   'P 1'
#
loop_
_entity.id
_entity.type
_entity.pdbx_description
1 polymer ?
#
loop_
_entity_poly.entity_id
_entity_poly.type
_entity_poly.pdbx_seq_one_letter_code
_entity_poly.pdbx_strand_id
1 'polypeptide(L)' 'MAVITGKKIGNAVVRNHSRRVIKSIFYNLRNEISCGEYIFIVKSKISQTNFSQIEKSLKWALKRLGAIK' A
#
# COMPACT_ATOMS: atom_id res chain seq x y z
N MET A 1 -4.99 -2.25 -9.93
CA MET A 1 -4.77 -2.14 -8.46
C MET A 1 -5.99 -1.50 -7.80
N ALA A 2 -6.52 -2.14 -6.76
CA ALA A 2 -7.56 -1.58 -5.89
C ALA A 2 -7.00 -1.36 -4.47
N VAL A 3 -7.40 -0.27 -3.81
CA VAL A 3 -7.05 0.00 -2.41
C VAL A 3 -8.31 0.17 -1.58
N ILE A 4 -8.54 -0.77 -0.68
CA ILE A 4 -9.71 -0.84 0.19
C ILE A 4 -9.33 -0.27 1.55
N THR A 5 -10.15 0.66 2.04
CA THR A 5 -10.00 1.28 3.36
C THR A 5 -11.30 1.15 4.15
N GLY A 6 -11.23 0.57 5.35
CA GLY A 6 -12.38 0.54 6.26
C GLY A 6 -12.62 1.86 6.98
N LYS A 7 -13.80 2.00 7.61
CA LYS A 7 -14.12 3.13 8.50
C LYS A 7 -13.18 3.21 9.72
N LYS A 8 -12.65 2.07 10.20
CA LYS A 8 -11.74 1.96 11.36
C LYS A 8 -10.39 2.69 11.21
N ILE A 9 -10.04 3.20 10.01
CA ILE A 9 -8.78 3.94 9.78
C ILE A 9 -8.88 5.39 10.28
N GLY A 10 -10.08 5.98 10.28
CA GLY A 10 -10.31 7.37 10.67
C GLY A 10 -11.14 8.13 9.65
N ASN A 11 -11.04 9.47 9.68
CA ASN A 11 -11.85 10.40 8.88
C ASN A 11 -11.55 10.31 7.38
N ALA A 12 -12.40 10.92 6.55
CA ALA A 12 -12.29 10.88 5.09
C ALA A 12 -10.91 11.33 4.58
N VAL A 13 -10.34 12.37 5.19
CA VAL A 13 -9.00 12.89 4.86
C VAL A 13 -7.92 11.84 5.13
N VAL A 14 -7.94 11.20 6.30
CA VAL A 14 -6.98 10.15 6.66
C VAL A 14 -7.10 8.96 5.71
N ARG A 15 -8.33 8.50 5.41
CA ARG A 15 -8.56 7.41 4.45
C ARG A 15 -8.04 7.77 3.05
N ASN A 16 -8.28 8.99 2.57
CA ASN A 16 -7.78 9.48 1.30
C ASN A 16 -6.25 9.53 1.28
N HIS A 17 -5.64 10.05 2.33
CA HIS A 17 -4.19 10.11 2.48
C HIS A 17 -3.58 8.70 2.44
N SER A 18 -4.10 7.74 3.20
CA SER A 18 -3.61 6.36 3.19
C SER A 18 -3.71 5.72 1.80
N ARG A 19 -4.81 5.95 1.06
CA ARG A 19 -4.93 5.46 -0.32
C ARG A 19 -3.87 6.08 -1.24
N ARG A 20 -3.62 7.39 -1.12
CA ARG A 20 -2.59 8.07 -1.92
C ARG A 20 -1.20 7.51 -1.64
N VAL A 21 -0.85 7.33 -0.36
CA VAL A 21 0.46 6.78 0.04
C VAL A 21 0.68 5.38 -0.54
N ILE A 22 -0.31 4.48 -0.44
CA ILE A 22 -0.16 3.13 -1.01
C ILE A 22 -0.06 3.18 -2.53
N LYS A 23 -0.84 4.04 -3.20
CA LYS A 23 -0.76 4.23 -4.66
C LYS A 23 0.59 4.78 -5.10
N SER A 24 1.17 5.75 -4.38
CA SER A 24 2.47 6.33 -4.74
C SER A 24 3.60 5.32 -4.59
N ILE A 25 3.60 4.53 -3.52
CA ILE A 25 4.61 3.47 -3.33
C ILE A 25 4.49 2.42 -4.43
N PHE A 26 3.27 1.98 -4.74
CA PHE A 26 3.05 1.02 -5.83
C PHE A 26 3.51 1.57 -7.19
N TYR A 27 3.28 2.86 -7.46
CA TYR A 27 3.77 3.52 -8.67
C TYR A 27 5.30 3.58 -8.73
N ASN A 28 5.98 3.80 -7.60
CA ASN A 28 7.43 3.77 -7.54
C ASN A 28 7.98 2.37 -7.86
N LEU A 29 7.31 1.32 -7.38
CA LEU A 29 7.69 -0.07 -7.58
C LEU A 29 7.22 -0.67 -8.92
N ARG A 30 6.50 0.10 -9.77
CA ARG A 30 5.84 -0.41 -10.98
C ARG A 30 6.77 -1.15 -11.96
N ASN A 31 8.05 -0.80 -11.99
CA ASN A 31 9.03 -1.41 -12.89
C ASN A 31 9.54 -2.76 -12.36
N GLU A 32 9.43 -3.01 -11.05
CA GLU A 32 9.89 -4.24 -10.38
C GLU A 32 8.77 -5.27 -10.25
N ILE A 33 7.50 -4.83 -10.32
CA ILE A 33 6.32 -5.65 -10.06
C ILE A 33 5.84 -6.33 -11.36
N SER A 34 5.48 -7.61 -11.27
CA SER A 34 4.88 -8.36 -12.36
C SER A 34 3.49 -7.83 -12.74
N CYS A 35 3.06 -8.09 -13.98
CA CYS A 35 1.72 -7.70 -14.39
C CYS A 35 0.67 -8.57 -13.66
N GLY A 36 -0.36 -7.94 -13.09
CA GLY A 36 -1.39 -8.67 -12.34
C GLY A 36 -2.39 -7.77 -11.61
N GLU A 37 -3.35 -8.42 -10.95
CA GLU A 37 -4.39 -7.75 -10.17
C GLU A 37 -4.04 -7.73 -8.68
N TYR A 38 -3.84 -6.52 -8.15
CA TYR A 38 -3.46 -6.31 -6.74
C TYR A 38 -4.58 -5.64 -5.96
N ILE A 39 -4.97 -6.25 -4.84
CA ILE A 39 -5.92 -5.70 -3.87
C ILE A 39 -5.19 -5.41 -2.56
N PHE A 40 -5.13 -4.15 -2.17
CA PHE A 40 -4.52 -3.73 -0.91
C PHE A 40 -5.59 -3.41 0.13
N ILE A 41 -5.52 -4.09 1.28
CA ILE A 41 -6.40 -3.83 2.42
C ILE A 41 -5.62 -3.03 3.46
N VAL A 42 -5.98 -1.77 3.60
CA VAL A 42 -5.32 -0.87 4.55
C VAL A 42 -5.87 -1.07 5.95
N LYS A 43 -4.98 -1.16 6.94
CA LYS A 43 -5.31 -1.23 8.37
C LYS A 43 -5.04 0.12 9.06
N SER A 44 -5.64 0.34 10.21
CA SER A 44 -5.56 1.61 10.96
C SER A 44 -4.15 2.06 11.30
N LYS A 45 -3.20 1.12 11.49
CA LYS A 45 -1.79 1.39 11.82
C LYS A 45 -1.05 2.24 10.77
N ILE A 46 -1.57 2.33 9.54
CA ILE A 46 -0.96 3.09 8.44
C ILE A 46 -0.76 4.57 8.77
N SER A 47 -1.63 5.18 9.58
CA SER A 47 -1.58 6.62 9.87
C SER A 47 -0.43 6.99 10.81
N GLN A 48 0.06 6.02 11.58
CA GLN A 48 1.16 6.18 12.55
C GLN A 48 2.50 5.71 11.99
N THR A 49 2.52 5.16 10.78
CA THR A 49 3.71 4.55 10.18
C THR A 49 4.33 5.51 9.17
N ASN A 50 5.65 5.69 9.23
CA ASN A 50 6.37 6.53 8.29
C ASN A 50 6.35 5.96 6.86
N PHE A 51 6.39 6.84 5.86
CA PHE A 51 6.36 6.47 4.44
C PHE A 51 7.39 5.38 4.08
N SER A 52 8.66 5.59 4.46
CA SER A 52 9.75 4.63 4.18
C SER A 52 9.49 3.24 4.80
N GLN A 53 8.85 3.20 5.96
CA GLN A 53 8.54 1.94 6.63
C GLN A 53 7.38 1.22 5.94
N ILE A 54 6.37 1.96 5.47
CA ILE A 54 5.29 1.42 4.64
C ILE A 54 5.86 0.84 3.33
N GLU A 55 6.78 1.57 2.69
CA GLU A 55 7.45 1.12 1.46
C GLU A 55 8.22 -0.18 1.65
N LYS A 56 9.04 -0.27 2.71
CA LYS A 56 9.75 -1.50 3.08
C LYS A 56 8.79 -2.67 3.33
N SER A 57 7.71 -2.43 4.08
CA SER A 57 6.69 -3.46 4.34
C SER A 57 5.98 -3.92 3.07
N LEU A 58 5.67 -2.99 2.15
CA LEU A 58 5.01 -3.32 0.89
C LEU A 58 5.94 -4.14 -0.01
N LYS A 59 7.21 -3.71 -0.16
CA LYS A 59 8.21 -4.43 -0.95
C LYS A 59 8.45 -5.84 -0.41
N TRP A 60 8.53 -5.99 0.92
CA TRP A 60 8.63 -7.30 1.55
C TRP A 60 7.42 -8.19 1.26
N ALA A 61 6.20 -7.65 1.37
CA ALA A 61 4.97 -8.39 1.08
C ALA A 61 4.89 -8.83 -0.39
N LEU A 62 5.25 -7.95 -1.33
CA LEU A 62 5.25 -8.25 -2.76
C LEU A 62 6.31 -9.29 -3.13
N LYS A 63 7.51 -9.23 -2.51
CA LYS A 63 8.55 -10.26 -2.65
C LYS A 63 8.05 -11.61 -2.15
N ARG A 64 7.36 -11.64 -1.01
CA ARG A 64 6.78 -12.87 -0.45
C ARG A 64 5.68 -13.46 -1.34
N LEU A 65 4.94 -12.60 -2.04
CA LEU A 65 3.95 -13.01 -3.04
C LEU A 65 4.56 -13.51 -4.36
N GLY A 66 5.88 -13.39 -4.54
CA GLY A 66 6.53 -13.66 -5.83
C GLY A 66 6.17 -12.65 -6.92
N ALA A 67 5.60 -11.51 -6.53
CA ALA A 67 5.20 -10.43 -7.45
C ALA A 67 6.37 -9.50 -7.81
N ILE A 68 7.47 -9.56 -7.07
CA ILE A 68 8.74 -8.91 -7.39
C ILE A 68 9.79 -10.03 -7.50
N LYS A 69 10.52 -10.06 -8.61
CA LYS A 69 11.67 -10.95 -8.80
C LYS A 69 12.88 -10.46 -8.00
#